data_AF-X1JKE9-F1
#
_entry.id   AF-X1JKE9-F1
#
_cell.length_a   1.000
_cell.length_b   1.000
_cell.length_c   1.000
_cell.angle_alpha   90.00
_cell.angle_beta   90.00
_cell.angle_gamma   90.00
#
_symmetry.space_group_name_H-M   'P 1'
#
loop_
_entity.id
_entity.type
_entity.pdbx_description
1 polymer ?
#
loop_
_entity_poly.entity_id
_entity_poly.type
_entity_poly.pdbx_seq_one_letter_code
_entity_poly.pdbx_strand_id
1 'polypeptide(L)'
;LRKGLTSVYAQRIDALGDIQWQPGGEEVCYIKTNSSFWPYMAVSDGSGGTIVSFSTRAQKIDAAGNTIWPANGVRFAADGANSIAYDGYGGIIAAWGESRSSYVQRLSNEGKPLWGNKGIKLIP
;
A
#
# COMPACT_ATOMS: atom_id res chain seq x y z
N LEU A 1 6.95 9.36 -21.73
CA LEU A 1 5.95 8.36 -22.17
C LEU A 1 5.67 7.40 -21.01
N ARG A 2 4.48 7.41 -20.40
CA ARG A 2 4.08 6.39 -19.41
C ARG A 2 3.84 5.08 -20.19
N LYS A 3 4.72 4.08 -20.04
CA LYS A 3 4.67 2.80 -20.77
C LYS A 3 3.93 1.74 -19.96
N GLY A 4 2.60 1.73 -19.91
CA GLY A 4 1.82 0.66 -19.27
C GLY A 4 0.37 1.05 -19.05
N LEU A 5 -0.56 0.09 -19.14
CA LEU A 5 -2.00 0.37 -19.24
C LEU A 5 -2.64 0.93 -17.95
N THR A 6 -1.98 0.90 -16.79
CA THR A 6 -2.23 1.76 -15.60
C THR A 6 -1.01 1.68 -14.67
N SER A 7 -0.57 2.77 -14.03
CA SER A 7 0.46 2.75 -12.97
C SER A 7 -0.05 3.57 -11.79
N VAL A 8 0.27 3.14 -10.57
CA VAL A 8 0.04 3.93 -9.36
C VAL A 8 1.29 4.75 -9.08
N TYR A 9 1.13 6.06 -8.96
CA TYR A 9 2.19 6.99 -8.58
C TYR A 9 1.84 7.66 -7.26
N ALA A 10 2.85 7.97 -6.46
CA ALA A 10 2.71 8.75 -5.24
C ALA A 10 3.55 10.02 -5.38
N GLN A 11 3.05 11.11 -4.80
CA GLN A 11 3.77 12.37 -4.73
C GLN A 11 3.74 12.87 -3.30
N ARG A 12 4.91 13.28 -2.80
CA ARG A 12 5.02 13.96 -1.52
C ARG A 12 4.91 15.46 -1.76
N ILE A 13 3.98 16.09 -1.07
CA ILE A 13 3.71 17.53 -1.12
C ILE A 13 3.76 18.02 0.32
N ASP A 14 4.47 19.12 0.57
CA ASP A 14 4.54 19.69 1.91
C ASP A 14 3.30 20.56 2.26
N ALA A 15 3.32 21.16 3.45
CA ALA A 15 2.20 21.98 3.94
C ALA A 15 2.00 23.29 3.16
N LEU A 16 3.00 23.74 2.40
CA LEU A 16 2.92 24.92 1.55
C LEU A 16 2.45 24.57 0.13
N GLY A 17 2.34 23.29 -0.20
CA GLY A 17 1.99 22.82 -1.53
C GLY A 17 3.21 22.53 -2.41
N ASP A 18 4.42 22.59 -1.86
CA ASP A 18 5.65 22.37 -2.63
C ASP A 18 5.91 20.88 -2.82
N ILE A 19 6.23 20.51 -4.07
CA ILE A 19 6.57 19.15 -4.48
C ILE A 19 7.92 18.73 -3.89
N GLN A 20 7.94 17.62 -3.15
CA GLN A 20 9.13 17.14 -2.42
C GLN A 20 9.83 15.96 -3.09
N TRP A 21 9.13 15.15 -3.89
CA TRP A 21 9.78 14.16 -4.76
C TRP A 21 9.87 14.69 -6.19
N GLN A 22 10.57 13.97 -7.06
CA GLN A 22 10.78 14.42 -8.44
C GLN A 22 9.45 14.73 -9.17
N PRO A 23 9.45 15.70 -10.11
CA PRO A 23 8.25 16.04 -10.88
C PRO A 23 7.68 14.82 -11.62
N GLY A 24 6.41 14.52 -11.36
CA GLY A 24 5.73 13.32 -11.90
C GLY A 24 5.51 12.22 -10.86
N GLY A 25 6.11 12.34 -9.67
CA GLY A 25 5.98 11.41 -8.55
C GLY A 25 6.77 10.12 -8.74
N GLU A 26 6.75 9.29 -7.70
CA GLU A 26 7.42 7.99 -7.68
C GLU A 26 6.46 6.88 -8.05
N GLU A 27 6.95 5.91 -8.82
CA GLU A 27 6.14 4.75 -9.20
C GLU A 27 5.97 3.80 -8.00
N VAL A 28 4.74 3.69 -7.50
CA VAL A 28 4.35 2.79 -6.41
C VAL A 28 4.22 1.37 -6.94
N CYS A 29 3.61 1.22 -8.11
CA CYS A 29 3.41 -0.06 -8.75
C CYS A 29 3.28 0.10 -10.26
N TYR A 30 4.10 -0.68 -10.98
CA TYR A 30 3.99 -0.87 -12.41
C TYR A 30 3.05 -2.04 -12.74
N ILE A 31 1.98 -1.78 -13.48
CA ILE A 31 0.96 -2.79 -13.74
C ILE A 31 0.96 -3.16 -15.21
N LYS A 32 1.42 -4.38 -15.50
CA LYS A 32 1.44 -4.94 -16.86
C LYS A 32 0.06 -5.38 -17.37
N THR A 33 -0.92 -5.53 -16.49
CA THR A 33 -2.26 -6.03 -16.83
C THR A 33 -3.29 -4.89 -16.84
N ASN A 34 -4.33 -5.04 -17.66
CA ASN A 34 -5.48 -4.12 -17.75
C ASN A 34 -6.45 -4.21 -16.55
N SER A 35 -5.99 -4.74 -15.42
CA SER A 35 -6.85 -4.91 -14.25
C SER A 35 -7.03 -3.56 -13.56
N SER A 36 -8.24 -3.30 -13.06
CA SER A 36 -8.54 -2.02 -12.40
C SER A 36 -7.87 -1.99 -11.01
N PHE A 37 -6.71 -1.32 -10.91
CA PHE A 37 -6.00 -1.11 -9.65
C PHE A 37 -6.21 0.32 -9.19
N TRP A 38 -7.30 0.55 -8.47
CA TRP A 38 -7.48 1.80 -7.76
C TRP A 38 -6.61 1.78 -6.50
N PRO A 39 -5.79 2.82 -6.24
CA PRO A 39 -5.27 3.01 -4.90
C PRO A 39 -6.48 3.21 -3.97
N TYR A 40 -6.53 2.44 -2.89
CA TYR A 40 -7.62 2.54 -1.93
C TYR A 40 -7.30 3.60 -0.89
N MET A 41 -6.10 3.52 -0.31
CA MET A 41 -5.70 4.36 0.80
C MET A 41 -4.18 4.56 0.82
N ALA A 42 -3.74 5.65 1.43
CA ALA A 42 -2.35 5.88 1.80
C ALA A 42 -2.29 6.29 3.27
N VAL A 43 -1.29 5.78 4.00
CA VAL A 43 -1.05 6.13 5.40
C VAL A 43 0.42 6.45 5.62
N SER A 44 0.72 7.31 6.59
CA SER A 44 2.11 7.55 6.99
C SER A 44 2.74 6.28 7.54
N ASP A 45 4.04 6.13 7.34
CA ASP A 45 4.85 5.10 8.02
C ASP A 45 5.48 5.58 9.34
N GLY A 46 5.20 6.82 9.77
CA GLY A 46 5.76 7.44 10.96
C GLY A 46 7.17 8.03 10.81
N SER A 47 7.84 7.81 9.67
CA SER A 47 9.22 8.22 9.39
C SER A 47 9.35 9.16 8.20
N GLY A 48 8.23 9.76 7.77
CA GLY A 48 8.16 10.66 6.60
C GLY A 48 7.95 9.94 5.27
N GLY A 49 7.85 8.61 5.29
CA GLY A 49 7.41 7.79 4.17
C GLY A 49 5.89 7.57 4.17
N THR A 50 5.45 6.78 3.21
CA THR A 50 4.03 6.43 3.02
C THR A 50 3.87 4.96 2.66
N ILE A 51 2.75 4.38 3.06
CA ILE A 51 2.34 3.04 2.69
C ILE A 51 1.02 3.17 1.93
N VAL A 52 1.02 2.73 0.67
CA VAL A 52 -0.12 2.87 -0.25
C VAL A 52 -0.71 1.49 -0.51
N SER A 53 -2.01 1.30 -0.27
CA SER A 53 -2.73 0.10 -0.67
C SER A 53 -3.34 0.24 -2.07
N PHE A 54 -3.30 -0.85 -2.83
CA PHE A 54 -3.86 -0.97 -4.18
C PHE A 54 -4.30 -2.42 -4.42
N SER A 55 -5.54 -2.61 -4.86
CA SER A 55 -6.15 -3.96 -4.95
C SER A 55 -5.97 -4.74 -3.63
N THR A 56 -5.24 -5.85 -3.67
CA THR A 56 -4.99 -6.75 -2.53
C THR A 56 -3.59 -6.60 -1.95
N ARG A 57 -2.89 -5.53 -2.34
CA ARG A 57 -1.47 -5.30 -2.09
C ARG A 57 -1.23 -3.93 -1.48
N ALA A 58 -0.07 -3.77 -0.87
CA ALA A 58 0.44 -2.47 -0.46
C ALA A 58 1.93 -2.34 -0.80
N GLN A 59 2.39 -1.10 -0.96
CA GLN A 59 3.79 -0.76 -1.15
C GLN A 59 4.19 0.30 -0.14
N LYS A 60 5.39 0.17 0.41
CA LYS A 60 6.01 1.17 1.27
C LYS A 60 7.01 1.99 0.46
N ILE A 61 6.96 3.30 0.64
CA ILE A 61 7.85 4.27 0.01
C ILE A 61 8.46 5.11 1.13
N ASP A 62 9.78 5.29 1.13
CA ASP A 62 10.45 6.10 2.14
C ASP A 62 10.30 7.60 1.90
N ALA A 63 10.85 8.41 2.82
CA ALA A 63 10.79 9.86 2.75
C ALA A 63 11.46 10.46 1.50
N ALA A 64 12.42 9.76 0.89
CA ALA A 64 13.15 10.16 -0.30
C ALA A 64 12.49 9.68 -1.60
N GLY A 65 11.42 8.88 -1.51
CA GLY A 65 10.70 8.36 -2.67
C GLY A 65 11.11 6.95 -3.11
N ASN A 66 11.99 6.28 -2.37
CA ASN A 66 12.41 4.93 -2.73
C ASN A 66 11.37 3.90 -2.31
N THR A 67 11.10 2.93 -3.18
CA THR A 67 10.29 1.76 -2.82
C THR A 67 11.06 0.85 -1.84
N ILE A 68 10.44 0.53 -0.72
CA ILE A 68 11.05 -0.24 0.37
C ILE A 68 10.63 -1.72 0.34
N TRP A 69 9.36 -2.01 0.05
CA TRP A 69 8.94 -3.39 -0.14
C TRP A 69 9.18 -3.84 -1.60
N PRO A 70 9.22 -5.17 -1.85
CA PRO A 70 9.51 -5.69 -3.18
C PRO A 70 8.64 -5.07 -4.28
N ALA A 71 9.18 -5.03 -5.50
CA ALA A 71 8.48 -4.50 -6.66
C ALA A 71 7.08 -5.11 -6.80
N ASN A 72 6.09 -4.26 -7.11
CA ASN A 72 4.66 -4.57 -7.14
C ASN A 72 4.02 -4.84 -5.77
N GLY A 73 4.70 -4.51 -4.68
CA GLY A 73 4.17 -4.52 -3.33
C GLY A 73 3.91 -5.91 -2.74
N VAL A 74 3.56 -5.90 -1.46
CA VAL A 74 3.25 -7.06 -0.64
C VAL A 74 1.76 -7.34 -0.68
N ARG A 75 1.39 -8.60 -0.95
CA ARG A 75 0.00 -9.04 -0.86
C ARG A 75 -0.39 -9.22 0.61
N PHE A 76 -1.53 -8.64 1.01
CA PHE A 76 -2.10 -8.83 2.35
C PHE A 76 -3.53 -9.38 2.34
N ALA A 77 -4.22 -9.33 1.19
CA ALA A 77 -5.60 -9.80 1.05
C ALA A 77 -5.75 -10.84 -0.06
N ALA A 78 -6.79 -11.68 0.03
CA ALA A 78 -7.17 -12.57 -1.06
C ALA A 78 -7.96 -11.81 -2.14
N ASP A 79 -8.95 -11.03 -1.72
CA ASP A 79 -9.81 -10.16 -2.54
C ASP A 79 -10.36 -9.01 -1.66
N GLY A 80 -10.98 -7.99 -2.28
CA GLY A 80 -11.87 -7.04 -1.61
C GLY A 80 -11.34 -5.62 -1.38
N ALA A 81 -12.29 -4.74 -1.04
CA ALA A 81 -12.01 -3.38 -0.58
C ALA A 81 -11.29 -3.46 0.76
N ASN A 82 -10.27 -2.62 0.92
CA ASN A 82 -9.42 -2.61 2.10
C ASN A 82 -9.49 -1.28 2.84
N SER A 83 -9.23 -1.35 4.14
CA SER A 83 -8.80 -0.22 4.93
C SER A 83 -7.43 -0.54 5.51
N ILE A 84 -6.54 0.46 5.58
CA ILE A 84 -5.23 0.32 6.19
C ILE A 84 -5.03 1.42 7.23
N ALA A 85 -4.32 1.09 8.30
CA ALA A 85 -3.91 2.01 9.34
C ALA A 85 -2.43 1.79 9.68
N TYR A 86 -1.73 2.87 10.02
CA TYR A 86 -0.37 2.79 10.55
C TYR A 86 -0.35 1.93 11.84
N ASP A 87 0.60 1.01 11.94
CA ASP A 87 0.67 0.09 13.07
C ASP A 87 1.44 0.62 14.29
N GLY A 88 2.05 1.81 14.19
CA GLY A 88 2.91 2.38 15.24
C GLY A 88 4.40 1.97 15.15
N TYR A 89 4.76 1.07 14.24
CA TYR A 89 6.09 0.44 14.16
C TYR A 89 6.65 0.40 12.73
N GLY A 90 6.16 1.27 11.85
CA GLY A 90 6.62 1.39 10.46
C GLY A 90 5.88 0.49 9.46
N GLY A 91 4.91 -0.30 9.93
CA GLY A 91 4.07 -1.17 9.12
C GLY A 91 2.60 -0.71 9.09
N ILE A 92 1.71 -1.63 8.72
CA ILE A 92 0.26 -1.38 8.69
C ILE A 92 -0.54 -2.52 9.30
N ILE A 93 -1.71 -2.18 9.83
CA ILE A 93 -2.82 -3.11 10.01
C ILE A 93 -3.79 -2.89 8.84
N ALA A 94 -4.07 -3.95 8.11
CA ALA A 94 -5.02 -3.96 7.00
C ALA A 94 -6.26 -4.77 7.38
N ALA A 95 -7.44 -4.26 7.06
CA ALA A 95 -8.71 -4.96 7.15
C ALA A 95 -9.34 -5.06 5.75
N TRP A 96 -9.93 -6.21 5.42
CA TRP A 96 -10.65 -6.40 4.16
C TRP A 96 -11.89 -7.28 4.35
N GLY A 97 -12.85 -7.12 3.44
CA GLY A 97 -14.00 -8.00 3.32
C GLY A 97 -13.79 -9.03 2.21
N GLU A 98 -14.15 -10.28 2.47
CA GLU A 98 -14.18 -11.34 1.48
C GLU A 98 -15.50 -12.14 1.64
N SER A 99 -16.37 -12.05 0.64
CA SER A 99 -17.72 -12.60 0.66
C SER A 99 -18.54 -12.14 1.88
N ARG A 100 -18.81 -13.04 2.85
CA ARG A 100 -19.56 -12.76 4.08
C ARG A 100 -18.67 -12.74 5.32
N SER A 101 -17.36 -12.54 5.13
CA SER A 101 -16.39 -12.56 6.22
C SER A 101 -15.48 -11.36 6.11
N SER A 102 -15.01 -10.90 7.27
CA SER A 102 -13.98 -9.86 7.35
C SER A 102 -12.70 -10.49 7.84
N TYR A 103 -11.57 -9.89 7.48
CA TYR A 103 -10.26 -10.37 7.85
C TYR A 103 -9.37 -9.19 8.21
N VAL A 104 -8.36 -9.47 9.02
CA VAL A 104 -7.32 -8.52 9.36
C VAL A 104 -5.93 -9.12 9.23
N GLN A 105 -4.96 -8.32 8.81
CA GLN A 105 -3.56 -8.70 8.64
C GLN A 105 -2.69 -7.53 9.08
N ARG A 106 -1.68 -7.80 9.91
CA ARG A 106 -0.60 -6.84 10.14
C ARG A 106 0.55 -7.13 9.17
N LEU A 107 1.01 -6.12 8.45
CA LEU A 107 2.28 -6.13 7.73
C LEU A 107 3.32 -5.38 8.57
N SER A 108 4.49 -5.97 8.77
CA SER A 108 5.64 -5.32 9.40
C SER A 108 6.22 -4.19 8.55
N ASN A 109 7.15 -3.43 9.13
CA ASN A 109 7.95 -2.44 8.43
C ASN A 109 8.70 -3.01 7.22
N GLU A 110 9.09 -4.29 7.25
CA GLU A 110 9.75 -5.00 6.16
C GLU A 110 8.76 -5.68 5.20
N GLY A 111 7.45 -5.48 5.40
CA GLY A 111 6.42 -6.04 4.53
C GLY A 111 6.14 -7.52 4.76
N LYS A 112 6.55 -8.08 5.89
CA LYS A 112 6.21 -9.47 6.27
C LYS A 112 4.83 -9.52 6.94
N PRO A 113 3.94 -10.43 6.54
CA PRO A 113 2.68 -10.65 7.24
C PRO A 113 2.93 -11.29 8.62
N LEU A 114 2.38 -10.68 9.68
CA LEU A 114 2.61 -11.08 11.07
C LEU A 114 1.53 -12.00 11.68
N TRP A 115 0.37 -12.13 11.04
CA TRP A 115 -0.73 -13.02 11.46
C TRP A 115 -0.96 -14.18 10.48
N GLY A 116 0.14 -14.81 10.07
CA GLY A 116 0.14 -15.87 9.06
C GLY A 116 -0.15 -15.37 7.65
N ASN A 117 -0.26 -16.28 6.69
CA ASN A 117 -0.40 -15.94 5.27
C ASN A 117 -1.82 -15.55 4.83
N LYS A 118 -2.82 -15.76 5.69
CA LYS A 118 -4.24 -15.52 5.40
C LYS A 118 -4.85 -14.42 6.29
N GLY A 119 -4.07 -13.87 7.21
CA GLY A 119 -4.59 -13.04 8.29
C GLY A 119 -5.52 -13.79 9.23
N ILE A 120 -6.16 -13.02 10.10
CA ILE A 120 -7.15 -13.50 11.07
C ILE A 120 -8.54 -13.25 10.48
N LYS A 121 -9.33 -14.30 10.34
CA LYS A 121 -10.76 -14.19 10.03
C LYS A 121 -11.49 -13.60 11.23
N LEU A 122 -12.18 -12.48 11.02
CA LEU A 122 -13.15 -11.93 11.97
C LEU A 122 -14.46 -12.67 11.75
N ILE A 123 -14.92 -13.37 12.77
CA ILE A 123 -16.22 -14.04 12.79
C ILE A 123 -17.14 -13.17 13.66
N PRO A 124 -18.30 -12.73 13.15
CA PRO A 124 -19.30 -12.08 13.99
C PRO A 124 -19.87 -13.05 15.04
#